data_AF-V7ERP2-F1
#
_entry.id   AF-V7ERP2-F1
#
_cell.length_a   1.000
_cell.length_b   1.000
_cell.length_c   1.000
_cell.angle_alpha   90.00
_cell.angle_beta   90.00
_cell.angle_gamma   90.00
#
_symmetry.space_group_name_H-M   'P 1'
#
loop_
_entity.id
_entity.type
_entity.pdbx_description
1 polymer ?
#
loop_
_entity_poly.entity_id
_entity_poly.type
_entity_poly.pdbx_seq_one_letter_code
_entity_poly.pdbx_strand_id
1 'polypeptide(L)'
;MAKHLIIRDLNDAEQMMETVRSSASRAQAWIAAQSGDPLDMLRRMKFEPVGFHPLQDRALNIIEQINQTWTFAVAIAASRQLLTLHPDVGGLLLAPGAHASLDLDIMSEAEGYVGAETFAAVSPRNNGKLAADLLKLSVRPERYRYVFFMSPLFPGNVRRPQFERDGVEVWSVDV
;
A
#
# COMPACT_ATOMS: atom_id res chain seq x y z
N MET A 1 8.69 -9.55 17.74
CA MET A 1 7.89 -10.32 16.76
C MET A 1 8.02 -9.61 15.42
N ALA A 2 8.22 -10.35 14.33
CA ALA A 2 8.60 -9.78 13.02
C ALA A 2 7.62 -8.67 12.62
N LYS A 3 8.17 -7.47 12.42
CA LYS A 3 7.44 -6.19 12.38
C LYS A 3 7.01 -5.83 10.95
N HIS A 4 7.10 -6.80 10.03
CA HIS A 4 6.84 -6.72 8.59
C HIS A 4 6.11 -7.99 8.14
N LEU A 5 5.36 -7.87 7.04
CA LEU A 5 4.70 -8.98 6.37
C LEU A 5 5.62 -9.55 5.29
N ILE A 6 5.39 -10.79 4.85
CA ILE A 6 6.17 -11.41 3.78
C ILE A 6 5.21 -11.91 2.71
N ILE A 7 5.51 -11.62 1.44
CA ILE A 7 4.84 -12.18 0.27
C ILE A 7 5.91 -12.95 -0.53
N ARG A 8 5.76 -14.28 -0.64
CA ARG A 8 6.70 -15.14 -1.36
C ARG A 8 6.27 -15.41 -2.80
N ASP A 9 4.97 -15.46 -3.02
CA ASP A 9 4.41 -15.76 -4.33
C ASP A 9 3.09 -15.00 -4.60
N LEU A 10 2.53 -15.21 -5.78
CA LEU A 10 1.29 -14.56 -6.19
C LEU A 10 0.10 -14.99 -5.31
N ASN A 11 0.07 -16.23 -4.83
CA ASN A 11 -1.00 -16.73 -3.98
C ASN A 11 -0.99 -16.05 -2.60
N ASP A 12 0.19 -15.82 -2.00
CA ASP A 12 0.32 -15.01 -0.78
C ASP A 12 -0.28 -13.62 -0.97
N ALA A 13 0.00 -12.99 -2.11
CA ALA A 13 -0.53 -11.67 -2.43
C ALA A 13 -2.06 -11.68 -2.60
N GLU A 14 -2.63 -12.70 -3.27
CA GLU A 14 -4.08 -12.84 -3.41
C GLU A 14 -4.76 -13.04 -2.04
N GLN A 15 -4.23 -13.93 -1.19
CA GLN A 15 -4.77 -14.17 0.15
C GLN A 15 -4.73 -12.92 1.03
N MET A 16 -3.65 -12.16 0.94
CA MET A 16 -3.51 -10.90 1.66
C MET A 16 -4.51 -9.85 1.15
N MET A 17 -4.69 -9.74 -0.17
CA MET A 17 -5.70 -8.85 -0.75
C MET A 17 -7.12 -9.23 -0.32
N GLU A 18 -7.43 -10.53 -0.25
CA GLU A 18 -8.74 -10.98 0.23
C GLU A 18 -8.95 -10.63 1.70
N THR A 19 -7.91 -10.69 2.52
CA THR A 19 -7.97 -10.22 3.92
C THR A 19 -8.31 -8.72 3.99
N VAL A 20 -7.70 -7.90 3.11
CA VAL A 20 -8.03 -6.47 2.99
C VAL A 20 -9.51 -6.29 2.59
N ARG A 21 -10.01 -7.04 1.59
CA ARG A 21 -11.41 -6.98 1.15
C ARG A 21 -12.40 -7.39 2.24
N SER A 22 -12.07 -8.41 3.04
CA SER A 22 -12.86 -8.84 4.19
C SER A 22 -12.94 -7.74 5.26
N SER A 23 -11.83 -7.08 5.57
CA SER A 23 -11.81 -5.93 6.50
C SER A 23 -12.66 -4.75 5.99
N ALA A 24 -12.59 -4.44 4.69
CA ALA A 24 -13.43 -3.42 4.06
C ALA A 24 -14.93 -3.80 4.11
N SER A 25 -15.27 -5.07 3.89
CA SER A 25 -16.66 -5.57 3.97
C SER A 25 -17.25 -5.38 5.38
N ARG A 26 -16.46 -5.56 6.43
CA ARG A 26 -16.90 -5.30 7.82
C ARG A 26 -17.23 -3.82 8.04
N ALA A 27 -16.40 -2.91 7.52
CA ALA A 27 -16.68 -1.48 7.60
C ALA A 27 -17.92 -1.09 6.78
N GLN A 28 -18.09 -1.67 5.59
CA GLN A 28 -19.30 -1.49 4.79
C GLN A 28 -20.56 -1.89 5.56
N ALA A 29 -20.54 -3.06 6.20
CA ALA A 29 -21.66 -3.53 7.02
C ALA A 29 -21.93 -2.61 8.21
N TRP A 30 -20.89 -2.12 8.90
CA TRP A 30 -21.03 -1.17 9.99
C TRP A 30 -21.66 0.14 9.52
N ILE A 31 -21.21 0.71 8.40
CA ILE A 31 -21.75 1.95 7.82
C ILE A 31 -23.22 1.75 7.43
N ALA A 32 -23.55 0.65 6.76
CA ALA A 32 -24.91 0.35 6.33
C ALA A 32 -25.90 0.17 7.49
N ALA A 33 -25.42 -0.22 8.67
CA ALA A 33 -26.23 -0.37 9.87
C ALA A 33 -26.48 0.95 10.64
N GLN A 34 -25.85 2.06 10.24
CA GLN A 34 -26.02 3.34 10.93
C GLN A 34 -27.40 3.97 10.64
N SER A 35 -27.98 4.57 11.67
CA SER A 35 -29.24 5.32 11.60
C SER A 35 -29.21 6.47 12.62
N GLY A 36 -30.15 7.40 12.53
CA GLY A 36 -30.21 8.57 13.41
C GLY A 36 -29.53 9.80 12.80
N ASP A 37 -28.94 10.66 13.65
CA ASP A 37 -28.31 11.92 13.22
C ASP A 37 -27.05 11.64 12.37
N PRO A 38 -26.98 12.14 11.13
CA PRO A 38 -25.79 12.02 10.29
C PRO A 38 -24.52 12.61 10.91
N LEU A 39 -24.61 13.68 11.72
CA LEU A 39 -23.42 14.26 12.35
C LEU A 39 -22.85 13.35 13.44
N ASP A 40 -23.70 12.65 14.19
CA ASP A 40 -23.25 11.64 15.14
C ASP A 40 -22.55 10.48 14.45
N MET A 41 -23.06 10.01 13.31
CA MET A 41 -22.37 8.99 12.52
C MET A 41 -20.97 9.47 12.11
N LEU A 42 -20.84 10.68 11.55
CA LEU A 42 -19.55 11.23 11.13
C LEU A 42 -18.59 11.42 12.32
N ARG A 43 -19.10 11.83 13.48
CA ARG A 43 -18.31 11.93 14.72
C ARG A 43 -17.73 10.57 15.09
N ARG A 44 -18.54 9.50 15.05
CA ARG A 44 -18.11 8.13 15.37
C ARG A 44 -17.09 7.62 14.37
N MET A 45 -17.33 7.82 13.08
CA MET A 45 -16.38 7.46 12.01
C MET A 45 -14.99 8.12 12.19
N LYS A 46 -14.96 9.37 12.68
CA LYS A 46 -13.74 10.13 12.85
C LYS A 46 -13.00 9.87 14.16
N PHE A 47 -13.72 9.70 15.25
CA PHE A 47 -13.14 9.77 16.60
C PHE A 47 -13.23 8.46 17.39
N GLU A 48 -14.07 7.51 17.00
CA GLU A 48 -14.27 6.26 17.74
C GLU A 48 -13.60 5.07 17.04
N PRO A 49 -13.10 4.08 17.80
CA PRO A 49 -12.42 2.90 17.26
C PRO A 49 -13.42 1.86 16.73
N VAL A 50 -14.27 2.27 15.78
CA VAL A 50 -15.36 1.45 15.21
C VAL A 50 -14.99 0.76 13.89
N GLY A 51 -13.84 1.10 13.32
CA GLY A 51 -13.25 0.48 12.14
C GLY A 51 -12.25 -0.63 12.48
N PHE A 52 -11.67 -1.19 11.42
CA PHE A 52 -10.89 -2.42 11.44
C PHE A 52 -9.56 -2.22 10.72
N HIS A 53 -8.46 -2.67 11.30
CA HIS A 53 -7.20 -2.71 10.56
C HIS A 53 -7.30 -3.68 9.36
N PRO A 54 -6.69 -3.36 8.20
CA PRO A 54 -6.85 -4.18 6.99
C PRO A 54 -6.26 -5.59 7.13
N LEU A 55 -5.23 -5.78 7.97
CA LEU A 55 -4.49 -7.06 8.07
C LEU A 55 -4.25 -7.56 9.50
N GLN A 56 -4.67 -6.83 10.53
CA GLN A 56 -4.39 -7.17 11.93
C GLN A 56 -5.68 -7.10 12.73
N ASP A 57 -5.76 -7.86 13.82
CA ASP A 57 -6.91 -7.79 14.72
C ASP A 57 -6.75 -6.63 15.71
N ARG A 58 -6.90 -5.40 15.21
CA ARG A 58 -6.93 -4.18 16.01
C ARG A 58 -7.94 -3.18 15.45
N ALA A 59 -8.55 -2.42 16.36
CA ALA A 59 -9.51 -1.40 16.02
C ALA A 59 -8.83 -0.12 15.51
N LEU A 60 -9.51 0.58 14.59
CA LEU A 60 -9.16 1.89 14.04
C LEU A 60 -10.41 2.77 14.04
N ASN A 61 -10.27 4.08 13.82
CA ASN A 61 -11.42 4.82 13.30
C ASN A 61 -11.61 4.57 11.79
N ILE A 62 -12.76 4.93 11.21
CA ILE A 62 -13.07 4.63 9.80
C ILE A 62 -12.15 5.41 8.85
N ILE A 63 -11.78 6.64 9.20
CA ILE A 63 -10.87 7.46 8.37
C ILE A 63 -9.48 6.82 8.28
N GLU A 64 -8.95 6.35 9.42
CA GLU A 64 -7.71 5.59 9.49
C GLU A 64 -7.79 4.27 8.74
N GLN A 65 -8.91 3.55 8.86
CA GLN A 65 -9.13 2.32 8.11
C GLN A 65 -9.10 2.57 6.60
N ILE A 66 -9.79 3.60 6.09
CA ILE A 66 -9.80 3.93 4.65
C ILE A 66 -8.37 4.21 4.18
N ASN A 67 -7.64 5.06 4.90
CA ASN A 67 -6.25 5.37 4.54
C ASN A 67 -5.36 4.13 4.54
N GLN A 68 -5.44 3.31 5.59
CA GLN A 68 -4.62 2.09 5.68
C GLN A 68 -5.03 1.02 4.66
N THR A 69 -6.32 0.88 4.35
CA THR A 69 -6.81 -0.05 3.32
C THR A 69 -6.08 0.20 2.00
N TRP A 70 -6.02 1.47 1.57
CA TRP A 70 -5.35 1.81 0.32
C TRP A 70 -3.83 1.78 0.41
N THR A 71 -3.23 2.10 1.56
CA THR A 71 -1.80 1.90 1.81
C THR A 71 -1.37 0.44 1.66
N PHE A 72 -2.15 -0.50 2.19
CA PHE A 72 -1.84 -1.93 2.03
C PHE A 72 -2.20 -2.45 0.64
N ALA A 73 -3.32 -2.01 0.06
CA ALA A 73 -3.75 -2.45 -1.27
C ALA A 73 -2.70 -2.12 -2.35
N VAL A 74 -2.15 -0.90 -2.34
CA VAL A 74 -1.08 -0.52 -3.28
C VAL A 74 0.18 -1.35 -3.07
N ALA A 75 0.58 -1.62 -1.83
CA ALA A 75 1.76 -2.41 -1.53
C ALA A 75 1.62 -3.88 -1.97
N ILE A 76 0.45 -4.47 -1.78
CA ILE A 76 0.15 -5.84 -2.22
C ILE A 76 0.12 -5.92 -3.75
N ALA A 77 -0.54 -4.98 -4.43
CA ALA A 77 -0.58 -4.92 -5.88
C ALA A 77 0.83 -4.71 -6.49
N ALA A 78 1.62 -3.82 -5.90
CA ALA A 78 3.03 -3.61 -6.24
C ALA A 78 3.85 -4.90 -6.08
N SER A 79 3.61 -5.66 -5.00
CA SER A 79 4.30 -6.93 -4.76
C SER A 79 3.98 -7.96 -5.84
N ARG A 80 2.73 -8.06 -6.30
CA ARG A 80 2.35 -8.92 -7.45
C ARG A 80 3.13 -8.54 -8.72
N GLN A 81 3.23 -7.24 -8.99
CA GLN A 81 3.99 -6.74 -10.14
C GLN A 81 5.48 -7.06 -9.99
N LEU A 82 6.06 -6.88 -8.81
CA LEU A 82 7.46 -7.17 -8.54
C LEU A 82 7.79 -8.66 -8.67
N LEU A 83 6.92 -9.56 -8.20
CA LEU A 83 7.08 -11.00 -8.40
C LEU A 83 7.07 -11.40 -9.89
N THR A 84 6.29 -10.67 -10.70
CA THR A 84 6.26 -10.89 -12.16
C THR A 84 7.54 -10.36 -12.83
N LEU A 85 8.05 -9.21 -12.39
CA LEU A 85 9.27 -8.61 -12.92
C LEU A 85 10.54 -9.34 -12.47
N HIS A 86 10.53 -9.92 -11.27
CA HIS A 86 11.65 -10.58 -10.62
C HIS A 86 11.25 -11.96 -10.11
N PRO A 87 11.09 -12.96 -10.99
CA PRO A 87 10.67 -14.30 -10.59
C PRO A 87 11.61 -14.96 -9.57
N ASP A 88 12.88 -14.54 -9.55
CA ASP A 88 13.91 -15.06 -8.64
C ASP A 88 14.11 -14.23 -7.36
N VAL A 89 13.18 -13.32 -7.02
CA VAL A 89 13.31 -12.42 -5.84
C VAL A 89 13.32 -13.15 -4.50
N GLY A 90 12.80 -14.40 -4.45
CA GLY A 90 12.73 -15.25 -3.27
C GLY A 90 11.62 -14.88 -2.27
N GLY A 91 11.39 -13.58 -2.08
CA GLY A 91 10.31 -13.03 -1.27
C GLY A 91 10.43 -11.52 -1.08
N LEU A 92 9.32 -10.89 -0.74
CA LEU A 92 9.19 -9.45 -0.51
C LEU A 92 8.72 -9.20 0.93
N LEU A 93 9.48 -8.39 1.66
CA LEU A 93 9.17 -7.86 2.97
C LEU A 93 8.35 -6.57 2.82
N LEU A 94 7.17 -6.52 3.43
CA LEU A 94 6.25 -5.38 3.37
C LEU A 94 6.13 -4.73 4.75
N ALA A 95 6.33 -3.41 4.81
CA ALA A 95 6.04 -2.62 6.00
C ALA A 95 5.46 -1.24 5.64
N PRO A 96 4.36 -1.17 4.86
CA PRO A 96 3.84 0.10 4.39
C PRO A 96 3.19 0.91 5.53
N GLY A 97 3.41 2.23 5.51
CA GLY A 97 2.74 3.18 6.41
C GLY A 97 3.61 3.79 7.52
N ALA A 98 2.99 4.60 8.38
CA ALA A 98 3.69 5.52 9.29
C ALA A 98 4.49 4.88 10.44
N HIS A 99 4.29 3.58 10.69
CA HIS A 99 5.03 2.81 11.68
C HIS A 99 5.93 1.75 11.03
N ALA A 100 6.42 2.05 9.81
CA ALA A 100 7.29 1.17 9.04
C ALA A 100 8.46 0.67 9.89
N SER A 101 8.69 -0.63 9.81
CA SER A 101 9.82 -1.31 10.44
C SER A 101 10.99 -1.53 9.49
N LEU A 102 10.81 -1.11 8.24
CA LEU A 102 11.76 -1.21 7.14
C LEU A 102 12.09 0.20 6.63
N ASP A 103 13.20 0.31 5.91
CA ASP A 103 13.63 1.57 5.29
C ASP A 103 12.70 2.01 4.15
N LEU A 104 12.11 1.05 3.43
CA LEU A 104 11.19 1.23 2.31
C LEU A 104 9.91 0.43 2.56
N ASP A 105 8.82 0.79 1.87
CA ASP A 105 7.54 0.09 2.02
C ASP A 105 7.63 -1.39 1.61
N ILE A 106 8.44 -1.69 0.59
CA ILE A 106 8.72 -3.03 0.10
C ILE A 106 10.22 -3.19 -0.09
N MET A 107 10.78 -4.29 0.42
CA MET A 107 12.17 -4.69 0.20
C MET A 107 12.23 -6.18 -0.12
N SER A 108 13.15 -6.64 -0.97
CA SER A 108 13.41 -8.07 -1.13
C SER A 108 14.06 -8.67 0.11
N GLU A 109 13.88 -9.98 0.32
CA GLU A 109 14.64 -10.73 1.34
C GLU A 109 16.15 -10.70 1.06
N ALA A 110 16.54 -10.73 -0.22
CA ALA A 110 17.92 -10.50 -0.63
C ALA A 110 18.27 -9.01 -0.46
N GLU A 111 19.21 -8.71 0.43
CA GLU A 111 19.66 -7.34 0.69
C GLU A 111 20.16 -6.64 -0.59
N GLY A 112 19.76 -5.39 -0.79
CA GLY A 112 20.21 -4.60 -1.93
C GLY A 112 19.67 -5.03 -3.29
N TYR A 113 18.69 -5.95 -3.37
CA TYR A 113 18.18 -6.41 -4.65
C TYR A 113 16.99 -5.57 -5.17
N VAL A 114 15.86 -5.57 -4.48
CA VAL A 114 14.66 -4.78 -4.81
C VAL A 114 14.29 -3.88 -3.64
N GLY A 115 13.98 -2.62 -3.94
CA GLY A 115 13.43 -1.65 -2.99
C GLY A 115 12.34 -0.80 -3.63
N ALA A 116 11.22 -0.58 -2.94
CA ALA A 116 10.13 0.22 -3.46
C ALA A 116 9.40 1.07 -2.43
N GLU A 117 8.94 2.25 -2.88
CA GLU A 117 7.97 3.09 -2.19
C GLU A 117 6.60 2.93 -2.82
N THR A 118 5.56 3.07 -2.00
CA THR A 118 4.17 2.91 -2.44
C THR A 118 3.27 4.01 -1.89
N PHE A 119 2.28 4.44 -2.67
CA PHE A 119 1.25 5.34 -2.16
C PHE A 119 -0.04 5.29 -2.96
N ALA A 120 -1.17 5.62 -2.31
CA ALA A 120 -2.44 5.84 -2.98
C ALA A 120 -2.81 7.32 -2.90
N ALA A 121 -3.17 7.93 -4.03
CA ALA A 121 -3.54 9.34 -4.09
C ALA A 121 -4.47 9.63 -5.27
N VAL A 122 -5.28 10.68 -5.15
CA VAL A 122 -6.14 11.14 -6.28
C VAL A 122 -5.29 11.46 -7.51
N SER A 123 -4.13 12.09 -7.33
CA SER A 123 -3.13 12.32 -8.36
C SER A 123 -1.74 12.04 -7.79
N PRO A 124 -0.80 11.45 -8.54
CA PRO A 124 0.58 11.26 -8.09
C PRO A 124 1.34 12.58 -7.88
N ARG A 125 0.77 13.71 -8.31
CA ARG A 125 1.32 15.05 -8.08
C ARG A 125 0.88 15.65 -6.74
N ASN A 126 -0.09 15.05 -6.05
CA ASN A 126 -0.62 15.59 -4.81
C ASN A 126 0.44 15.56 -3.70
N ASN A 127 0.54 16.68 -2.96
CA ASN A 127 1.40 16.84 -1.79
C ASN A 127 2.89 16.49 -2.01
N GLY A 128 3.34 16.43 -3.27
CA GLY A 128 4.73 16.13 -3.61
C GLY A 128 5.20 14.71 -3.29
N LYS A 129 4.31 13.76 -2.97
CA LYS A 129 4.70 12.40 -2.51
C LYS A 129 5.61 11.69 -3.52
N LEU A 130 5.22 11.67 -4.80
CA LEU A 130 6.06 11.09 -5.86
C LEU A 130 7.46 11.71 -5.92
N ALA A 131 7.56 13.04 -5.83
CA ALA A 131 8.85 13.71 -5.89
C ALA A 131 9.73 13.36 -4.68
N ALA A 132 9.13 13.28 -3.49
CA ALA A 132 9.81 12.88 -2.25
C ALA A 132 10.28 11.42 -2.32
N ASP A 133 9.46 10.50 -2.83
CA ASP A 133 9.80 9.09 -2.94
C ASP A 133 10.93 8.85 -3.96
N LEU A 134 10.87 9.54 -5.10
CA LEU A 134 11.95 9.49 -6.09
C LEU A 134 13.28 10.02 -5.50
N LEU A 135 13.24 11.11 -4.71
CA LEU A 135 14.43 11.63 -4.03
C LEU A 135 14.95 10.67 -2.97
N LYS A 136 14.04 10.04 -2.21
CA LYS A 136 14.41 9.02 -1.23
C LYS A 136 15.12 7.85 -1.92
N LEU A 137 14.59 7.36 -3.04
CA LEU A 137 15.12 6.22 -3.78
C LEU A 137 16.38 6.54 -4.60
N SER A 138 16.63 7.79 -5.00
CA SER A 138 17.79 8.13 -5.84
C SER A 138 19.14 7.86 -5.17
N VAL A 139 19.18 7.80 -3.83
CA VAL A 139 20.40 7.54 -3.04
C VAL A 139 20.45 6.12 -2.48
N ARG A 140 19.46 5.28 -2.81
CA ARG A 140 19.36 3.95 -2.22
C ARG A 140 20.22 2.92 -2.96
N PRO A 141 20.76 1.92 -2.24
CA PRO A 141 21.70 0.96 -2.82
C PRO A 141 21.02 -0.19 -3.58
N GLU A 142 19.69 -0.36 -3.49
CA GLU A 142 19.04 -1.50 -4.14
C GLU A 142 19.24 -1.46 -5.66
N ARG A 143 19.55 -2.61 -6.25
CA ARG A 143 19.81 -2.77 -7.69
C ARG A 143 18.61 -2.35 -8.53
N TYR A 144 17.41 -2.71 -8.10
CA TYR A 144 16.15 -2.37 -8.76
C TYR A 144 15.28 -1.54 -7.82
N ARG A 145 14.95 -0.33 -8.25
CA ARG A 145 14.24 0.66 -7.42
C ARG A 145 12.94 1.07 -8.08
N TYR A 146 11.86 1.12 -7.31
CA TYR A 146 10.54 1.36 -7.84
C TYR A 146 9.72 2.35 -7.01
N VAL A 147 8.86 3.10 -7.67
CA VAL A 147 7.70 3.74 -7.04
C VAL A 147 6.44 3.16 -7.65
N PHE A 148 5.56 2.63 -6.81
CA PHE A 148 4.23 2.18 -7.22
C PHE A 148 3.16 3.10 -6.66
N PHE A 149 2.15 3.42 -7.46
CA PHE A 149 1.03 4.21 -6.97
C PHE A 149 -0.33 3.76 -7.49
N MET A 150 -1.36 3.99 -6.68
CA MET A 150 -2.76 3.91 -7.10
C MET A 150 -3.33 5.30 -7.28
N SER A 151 -3.95 5.56 -8.44
CA SER A 151 -4.62 6.82 -8.72
C SER A 151 -5.73 6.61 -9.75
N PRO A 152 -6.93 7.19 -9.52
CA PRO A 152 -8.03 7.11 -10.50
C PRO A 152 -7.68 7.76 -11.85
N LEU A 153 -6.67 8.64 -11.92
CA LEU A 153 -6.22 9.27 -13.16
C LEU A 153 -5.29 8.37 -13.99
N PHE A 154 -4.78 7.29 -13.38
CA PHE A 154 -3.82 6.37 -14.00
C PHE A 154 -4.23 4.93 -13.70
N PRO A 155 -5.38 4.46 -14.20
CA PRO A 155 -5.86 3.10 -13.91
C PRO A 155 -4.95 2.03 -14.52
N GLY A 156 -4.99 0.84 -13.92
CA GLY A 156 -4.29 -0.35 -14.38
C GLY A 156 -2.80 -0.43 -14.05
N ASN A 157 -2.25 -1.62 -14.27
CA ASN A 157 -0.85 -1.98 -14.00
C ASN A 157 0.04 -1.58 -15.19
N VAL A 158 0.55 -0.33 -15.16
CA VAL A 158 1.23 0.27 -16.31
C VAL A 158 2.46 1.05 -15.85
N ARG A 159 3.61 0.75 -16.46
CA ARG A 159 4.83 1.56 -16.31
C ARG A 159 4.60 2.97 -16.83
N ARG A 160 5.08 3.97 -16.10
CA ARG A 160 4.91 5.40 -16.37
C ARG A 160 6.28 6.08 -16.55
N PRO A 161 6.97 5.86 -17.69
CA PRO A 161 8.30 6.44 -17.94
C PRO A 161 8.37 7.95 -17.79
N GLN A 162 7.26 8.66 -18.02
CA GLN A 162 7.18 10.12 -17.86
C GLN A 162 7.42 10.61 -16.42
N PHE A 163 7.40 9.73 -15.43
CA PHE A 163 7.65 10.05 -14.02
C PHE A 163 9.00 9.52 -13.52
N GLU A 164 9.72 8.76 -14.34
CA GLU A 164 10.97 8.12 -13.95
C GLU A 164 12.13 9.12 -13.93
N ARG A 165 13.06 8.90 -12.99
CA ARG A 165 14.36 9.57 -12.92
C ARG A 165 15.31 8.76 -12.05
N ASP A 166 16.61 9.00 -12.19
CA ASP A 166 17.65 8.42 -11.33
C ASP A 166 17.65 6.87 -11.28
N GLY A 167 17.21 6.26 -12.38
CA GLY A 167 17.09 4.81 -12.52
C GLY A 167 15.96 4.17 -11.69
N VAL A 168 15.02 4.98 -11.18
CA VAL A 168 13.83 4.50 -10.46
C VAL A 168 12.67 4.33 -11.43
N GLU A 169 12.14 3.11 -11.54
CA GLU A 169 10.95 2.85 -12.36
C GLU A 169 9.68 3.28 -11.64
N VAL A 170 8.71 3.83 -12.37
CA VAL A 170 7.46 4.31 -11.78
C VAL A 170 6.30 3.59 -12.44
N TRP A 171 5.40 3.05 -11.63
CA TRP A 171 4.27 2.25 -12.09
C TRP A 171 2.97 2.72 -11.45
N SER A 172 1.92 2.82 -12.25
CA SER A 172 0.56 2.76 -11.69
C SER A 172 0.17 1.30 -11.48
N VAL A 173 -0.58 1.02 -10.42
CA VAL A 173 -1.13 -0.31 -10.13
C VAL A 173 -2.61 -0.21 -9.72
N ASP A 174 -3.31 -1.33 -9.79
CA ASP A 174 -4.75 -1.44 -9.47
C ASP A 174 -5.09 -2.79 -8.79
N VAL A 175 -6.29 -2.89 -8.20
CA VAL A 175 -6.80 -4.09 -7.48
C VAL A 175 -7.98 -4.78 -8.16
#